data_AF-A0A834MEF6-F1
#
_entry.id   AF-A0A834MEF6-F1
#
_cell.length_a   1.000
_cell.length_b   1.000
_cell.length_c   1.000
_cell.angle_alpha   90.00
_cell.angle_beta   90.00
_cell.angle_gamma   90.00
#
_symmetry.space_group_name_H-M   'P 1'
#
loop_
_entity.id
_entity.type
_entity.pdbx_description
1 polymer ?
#
loop_
_entity_poly.entity_id
_entity_poly.type
_entity_poly.pdbx_seq_one_letter_code
_entity_poly.pdbx_strand_id
1 'polypeptide(L)'
;MKLFPALFRRKYMPPGHIHRGKRRIVQEVKPEDLRQLKDRFEIEEKNMFFLRHSFLSPEQSHGHARALGKNEQNYLKTVRKDRPFYENHHQ
;
A
#
# COMPACT_ATOMS: atom_id res chain seq x y z
N MET A 1 16.05 41.55 5.95
CA MET A 1 16.01 40.08 6.09
C MET A 1 14.78 39.65 6.89
N LYS A 2 13.89 38.83 6.30
CA LYS A 2 12.62 38.44 6.93
C LYS A 2 12.80 37.20 7.83
N LEU A 3 13.59 37.31 8.90
CA LEU A 3 13.78 36.21 9.88
C LEU A 3 12.57 36.03 10.81
N PHE A 4 11.82 37.11 11.05
CA PHE A 4 10.68 37.15 11.98
C PHE A 4 9.55 36.13 11.70
N PRO A 5 9.02 35.97 10.47
CA PRO A 5 7.94 35.01 10.22
C PRO A 5 8.38 33.54 10.38
N ALA A 6 9.68 33.22 10.28
CA ALA A 6 10.17 31.86 10.49
C ALA A 6 10.12 31.45 11.98
N LEU A 7 10.36 32.41 12.90
CA LEU A 7 10.31 32.17 14.35
C LEU A 7 8.89 31.89 14.85
N PHE A 8 7.88 32.54 14.27
CA PHE A 8 6.48 32.32 14.66
C PHE A 8 5.89 30.99 14.15
N ARG A 9 6.48 30.35 13.13
CA ARG A 9 6.03 29.02 12.64
C ARG A 9 6.20 27.91 13.70
N ARG A 10 7.15 28.08 14.64
CA ARG A 10 7.45 27.07 15.66
C ARG A 10 6.52 27.14 16.87
N LYS A 11 5.83 28.26 17.09
CA LYS A 11 4.96 28.48 18.27
C LYS A 11 3.76 27.52 18.30
N TYR A 12 3.24 27.15 17.13
CA TYR A 12 2.07 26.27 16.99
C TYR A 12 2.43 24.82 16.62
N MET A 13 3.72 24.48 16.52
CA MET A 13 4.14 23.10 16.31
C MET A 13 4.38 22.38 17.63
N PRO A 14 3.98 21.11 17.75
CA PRO A 14 4.36 20.29 18.90
C PRO A 14 5.90 20.13 18.98
N PRO A 15 6.46 20.00 20.19
CA PRO A 15 7.88 19.69 20.33
C PRO A 15 8.17 18.26 19.84
N GLY A 16 9.19 18.11 18.98
CA GLY A 16 9.61 16.80 18.46
C GLY A 16 8.80 16.34 17.25
N HIS A 17 8.49 15.04 17.19
CA HIS A 17 7.83 14.44 16.02
C HIS A 17 6.33 14.81 15.97
N ILE A 18 5.90 15.39 14.85
CA ILE A 18 4.56 16.01 14.71
C ILE A 18 3.40 15.04 14.95
N HIS A 19 3.50 13.80 14.45
CA HIS A 19 2.41 12.80 14.52
C HIS A 19 2.57 11.75 15.64
N ARG A 20 3.57 11.88 16.53
CA ARG A 20 3.90 10.85 17.54
C ARG A 20 4.17 11.49 18.91
N GLY A 21 4.03 10.72 19.98
CA GLY A 21 4.29 11.18 21.35
C GLY A 21 3.10 11.88 22.03
N LYS A 22 3.38 12.52 23.18
CA LYS A 22 2.36 13.12 24.07
C LYS A 22 1.68 14.35 23.49
N ARG A 23 2.46 15.23 22.84
CA ARG A 23 1.94 16.44 22.17
C ARG A 23 2.11 16.22 20.67
N ARG A 24 1.02 15.95 19.97
CA ARG A 24 0.99 15.66 18.53
C ARG A 24 -0.17 16.40 17.86
N ILE A 25 -0.04 16.65 16.58
CA ILE A 25 -1.18 17.10 15.77
C ILE A 25 -1.97 15.85 15.41
N VAL A 26 -3.19 15.74 15.94
CA VAL A 26 -4.12 14.66 15.63
C VAL A 26 -4.99 15.14 14.48
N GLN A 27 -5.06 14.34 13.41
CA GLN A 27 -6.01 14.59 12.34
C GLN A 27 -7.41 14.20 12.84
N GLU A 28 -8.35 15.13 12.76
CA GLU A 28 -9.74 14.87 13.10
C GLU A 28 -10.38 13.95 12.04
N VAL A 29 -11.19 13.01 12.50
CA VAL A 29 -11.94 12.11 11.62
C VAL A 29 -13.07 12.90 11.00
N LYS A 30 -13.05 13.05 9.66
CA LYS A 30 -14.09 13.75 8.94
C LYS A 30 -15.26 12.79 8.62
N PRO A 31 -16.48 13.31 8.41
CA PRO A 31 -17.60 12.49 7.96
C PRO A 31 -17.33 11.76 6.63
N GLU A 32 -16.49 12.32 5.77
CA GLU A 32 -16.05 11.71 4.51
C GLU A 32 -15.22 10.45 4.73
N ASP A 33 -14.32 10.45 5.72
CA ASP A 33 -13.50 9.30 6.08
C ASP A 33 -14.38 8.12 6.53
N LEU A 34 -15.44 8.42 7.29
CA LEU A 34 -16.41 7.42 7.74
C LEU A 34 -17.21 6.83 6.57
N ARG A 35 -17.60 7.65 5.60
CA ARG A 35 -18.30 7.17 4.39
C ARG A 35 -17.40 6.26 3.56
N GLN A 36 -16.16 6.68 3.30
CA GLN A 36 -15.20 5.86 2.58
C GLN A 36 -14.93 4.52 3.28
N LEU A 37 -14.84 4.55 4.62
CA LEU A 37 -14.65 3.34 5.40
C LEU A 37 -15.85 2.38 5.27
N LYS A 38 -17.07 2.92 5.31
CA LYS A 38 -18.31 2.15 5.08
C LYS A 38 -18.32 1.52 3.69
N ASP A 39 -18.04 2.30 2.65
CA ASP A 39 -18.02 1.83 1.27
C ASP A 39 -16.98 0.71 1.07
N ARG A 40 -15.80 0.83 1.71
CA ARG A 40 -14.78 -0.21 1.69
C ARG A 40 -15.26 -1.51 2.34
N PHE A 41 -15.93 -1.43 3.49
CA PHE A 41 -16.49 -2.61 4.13
C PHE A 41 -17.57 -3.28 3.27
N GLU A 42 -18.43 -2.50 2.61
CA GLU A 42 -19.44 -3.06 1.70
C GLU A 42 -18.81 -3.77 0.49
N ILE A 43 -17.71 -3.23 -0.05
CA ILE A 43 -16.95 -3.88 -1.13
C ILE A 43 -16.30 -5.15 -0.62
N GLU A 44 -15.70 -5.11 0.57
CA GLU A 44 -15.03 -6.25 1.18
C GLU A 44 -16.02 -7.40 1.45
N GLU A 45 -17.19 -7.09 1.98
CA GLU A 45 -18.25 -8.07 2.22
C GLU A 45 -18.71 -8.75 0.92
N LYS A 46 -18.91 -7.98 -0.16
CA LYS A 46 -19.22 -8.51 -1.48
C LYS A 46 -18.11 -9.43 -2.01
N ASN A 47 -16.86 -9.00 -1.88
CA ASN A 47 -15.71 -9.81 -2.30
C ASN A 47 -15.61 -11.11 -1.50
N MET A 48 -15.82 -11.06 -0.18
CA MET A 48 -15.82 -12.25 0.67
C MET A 48 -16.92 -13.23 0.30
N PHE A 49 -18.10 -12.74 -0.03
CA PHE A 49 -19.18 -13.59 -0.53
C PHE A 49 -18.77 -14.34 -1.79
N PHE A 50 -18.18 -13.66 -2.79
CA PHE A 50 -17.74 -14.30 -4.02
C PHE A 50 -16.58 -15.27 -3.82
N LEU A 51 -15.66 -14.98 -2.90
CA LEU A 51 -14.47 -15.80 -2.65
C LEU A 51 -14.74 -17.00 -1.73
N ARG A 52 -15.88 -17.04 -1.03
CA ARG A 52 -16.21 -18.11 -0.09
C ARG A 52 -16.39 -19.48 -0.76
N HIS A 53 -16.85 -19.52 -2.00
CA HIS A 53 -17.15 -20.77 -2.70
C HIS A 53 -16.28 -20.90 -3.93
N SER A 54 -15.17 -21.63 -3.79
CA SER A 54 -14.31 -21.94 -4.92
C SER A 54 -14.96 -22.95 -5.86
N PHE A 55 -14.74 -22.78 -7.17
CA PHE A 55 -15.23 -23.72 -8.17
C PHE A 55 -14.52 -25.07 -8.12
N LEU A 56 -13.21 -25.07 -7.84
CA LEU A 56 -12.39 -26.28 -7.72
C LEU A 56 -12.09 -26.56 -6.25
N SER A 57 -12.02 -27.84 -5.90
CA SER A 57 -11.42 -28.28 -4.64
C SER A 57 -9.89 -28.11 -4.71
N PRO A 58 -9.20 -28.02 -3.55
CA PRO A 58 -7.74 -27.96 -3.51
C PRO A 58 -7.06 -29.12 -4.26
N GLU A 59 -7.64 -30.32 -4.17
CA GLU A 59 -7.16 -31.52 -4.85
C GLU A 59 -7.28 -31.40 -6.37
N GLN A 60 -8.43 -30.91 -6.87
CA GLN A 60 -8.66 -30.69 -8.30
C GLN A 60 -7.81 -29.56 -8.88
N SER A 61 -7.51 -28.55 -8.06
CA SER A 61 -6.64 -27.45 -8.45
C SER A 61 -5.18 -27.90 -8.61
N HIS A 62 -4.77 -29.00 -8.00
CA HIS A 62 -3.40 -29.47 -8.10
C HIS A 62 -3.04 -29.88 -9.54
N GLY A 63 -2.06 -29.20 -10.13
CA GLY A 63 -1.53 -29.56 -11.46
C GLY A 63 -2.39 -29.18 -12.67
N HIS A 64 -3.59 -28.59 -12.47
CA HIS A 64 -4.52 -28.27 -13.57
C HIS A 64 -3.93 -27.37 -14.68
N ALA A 65 -2.98 -26.50 -14.31
CA ALA A 65 -2.34 -25.55 -15.22
C ALA A 65 -0.93 -25.98 -15.68
N ARG A 66 -0.47 -27.21 -15.35
CA ARG A 66 0.91 -27.64 -15.64
C ARG A 66 1.20 -27.69 -17.14
N ALA A 67 0.24 -28.14 -17.94
CA ALA A 67 0.36 -28.18 -19.39
C ALA A 67 0.46 -26.79 -20.04
N LEU A 68 0.03 -25.72 -19.35
CA LEU A 68 0.11 -24.36 -19.87
C LEU A 68 1.52 -23.76 -19.82
N GLY A 69 2.48 -24.41 -19.15
CA GLY A 69 3.88 -23.95 -19.07
C GLY A 69 4.08 -22.56 -18.43
N LYS A 70 3.02 -21.95 -17.87
CA LYS A 70 3.05 -20.58 -17.35
C LYS A 70 4.05 -20.39 -16.21
N ASN A 71 4.21 -21.41 -15.36
CA ASN A 71 5.16 -21.38 -14.25
C ASN A 71 6.61 -21.27 -14.76
N GLU A 72 6.96 -22.03 -15.80
CA GLU A 72 8.28 -22.00 -16.42
C GLU A 72 8.52 -20.65 -17.11
N GLN A 73 7.53 -20.13 -17.84
CA GLN A 73 7.62 -18.81 -18.46
C GLN A 73 7.80 -17.68 -17.44
N ASN A 74 7.08 -17.72 -16.31
CA ASN A 74 7.21 -16.73 -15.24
C ASN A 74 8.57 -16.82 -14.54
N TYR A 75 9.07 -18.03 -14.31
CA TYR A 75 10.41 -18.25 -13.79
C TYR A 75 11.47 -17.64 -14.72
N LEU A 76 11.40 -17.94 -16.02
CA LEU A 76 12.31 -17.38 -17.03
C LEU A 76 12.27 -15.85 -17.07
N LYS A 77 11.07 -15.24 -17.01
CA LYS A 77 10.92 -13.77 -16.95
C LYS A 77 11.59 -13.16 -15.71
N THR A 78 11.54 -13.86 -14.59
CA THR A 78 12.12 -13.38 -13.32
C THR A 78 13.65 -13.44 -13.38
N VAL A 79 14.19 -14.54 -13.89
CA VAL A 79 15.64 -14.75 -14.05
C VAL A 79 16.23 -13.82 -15.11
N ARG A 80 15.52 -13.57 -16.21
CA ARG A 80 15.95 -12.71 -17.32
C ARG A 80 15.71 -11.22 -17.09
N LYS A 81 15.21 -10.81 -15.93
CA LYS A 81 14.97 -9.38 -15.66
C LYS A 81 16.31 -8.70 -15.39
N ASP A 82 17.00 -8.31 -16.45
CA ASP A 82 18.18 -7.48 -16.37
C ASP A 82 17.78 -6.18 -15.67
N ARG A 83 18.36 -5.95 -14.48
CA ARG A 83 18.19 -4.67 -13.80
C ARG A 83 18.96 -3.65 -14.62
N PRO A 84 18.34 -2.52 -15.05
CA PRO A 84 19.11 -1.46 -15.68
C PRO A 84 20.19 -1.02 -14.70
N PHE A 85 21.45 -1.08 -15.14
CA PHE A 85 22.58 -0.57 -14.41
C PHE A 85 22.48 0.95 -14.42
N TYR A 86 22.15 1.56 -13.28
CA TYR A 86 22.20 3.01 -13.12
C TYR A 86 23.60 3.38 -12.65
N GLU A 87 24.40 3.98 -13.52
CA GLU A 87 25.62 4.68 -13.10
C GLU A 87 25.21 5.93 -12.33
N ASN A 88 25.44 5.93 -11.01
CA ASN A 88 25.29 7.13 -10.19
C ASN A 88 26.47 8.06 -10.50
N HIS A 89 26.36 8.84 -11.56
CA HIS A 89 27.26 9.95 -11.85
C HIS A 89 26.96 11.10 -10.87
N HIS A 90 27.61 11.07 -9.71
CA HIS A 90 27.68 12.23 -8.83
C HIS A 90 28.73 13.19 -9.40
N GLN A 91 28.27 14.35 -9.88
CA GLN A 91 29.09 15.55 -10.10
C GLN A 91 29.08 16.41 -8.84
#